data_AF-A0A6C0TLB7-F1
#
_entry.id   AF-A0A6C0TLB7-F1
#
_cell.length_a   1.000
_cell.length_b   1.000
_cell.length_c   1.000
_cell.angle_alpha   90.00
_cell.angle_beta   90.00
_cell.angle_gamma   90.00
#
_symmetry.space_group_name_H-M   'P 1'
#
loop_
_entity.id
_entity.type
_entity.pdbx_description
1 polymer ?
#
loop_
_entity_poly.entity_id
_entity_poly.type
_entity_poly.pdbx_seq_one_letter_code
_entity_poly.pdbx_strand_id
1 'polypeptide(L)'
;MKRLMDGLLISLSVMAIGTLQAGAVSASAAVEDGSISFTQAVIPVLRTQCATCHMTGTEPGNLKLYPSAAYDSIVGVELPGTGATLVAPGDPDSSYLLHKIKGTHLEHGGTGGRMPFGQRPLADDVISVIEKWIDQGALNN
;
A
#
# COMPACT_ATOMS: atom_id res chain seq x y z
N MET A 1 14.56 18.04 -80.97
CA MET A 1 15.10 18.11 -79.61
C MET A 1 14.35 17.10 -78.76
N LYS A 2 15.07 16.06 -78.31
CA LYS A 2 14.59 14.95 -77.47
C LYS A 2 14.09 15.48 -76.12
N ARG A 3 12.93 15.03 -75.65
CA ARG A 3 12.70 14.81 -74.20
C ARG A 3 11.90 13.52 -74.01
N LEU A 4 12.66 12.51 -73.62
CA LEU A 4 12.27 11.30 -72.93
C LEU A 4 11.92 11.62 -71.47
N MET A 5 11.37 10.60 -70.81
CA MET A 5 11.30 10.33 -69.37
C MET A 5 10.06 10.85 -68.65
N ASP A 6 9.48 10.15 -67.70
CA ASP A 6 9.25 8.73 -67.36
C ASP A 6 8.47 8.81 -66.04
N GLY A 7 7.63 7.82 -65.78
CA GLY A 7 6.63 7.88 -64.71
C GLY A 7 7.19 7.94 -63.29
N LEU A 8 6.30 8.28 -62.35
CA LEU A 8 6.44 7.88 -60.97
C LEU A 8 5.05 7.78 -60.31
N LEU A 9 4.60 6.54 -60.19
CA LEU A 9 3.54 6.11 -59.28
C LEU A 9 4.08 6.24 -57.85
N ILE A 10 3.45 7.04 -56.99
CA ILE A 10 3.72 7.03 -55.55
C ILE A 10 2.43 6.60 -54.84
N SER A 11 2.49 5.37 -54.36
CA SER A 11 1.54 4.70 -53.48
C SER A 11 1.29 5.53 -52.23
N LEU A 12 0.03 5.83 -51.93
CA LEU A 12 -0.37 6.50 -50.69
C LEU A 12 -0.63 5.42 -49.62
N SER A 13 0.35 5.24 -48.74
CA SER A 13 0.29 4.35 -47.59
C SER A 13 -0.84 4.73 -46.64
N VAL A 14 -1.71 3.77 -46.31
CA VAL A 14 -2.74 3.87 -45.28
C VAL A 14 -2.05 3.90 -43.91
N MET A 15 -2.12 5.03 -43.20
CA MET A 15 -1.73 5.10 -41.79
C MET A 15 -2.81 4.40 -40.95
N ALA A 16 -2.45 3.25 -40.38
CA ALA A 16 -3.25 2.60 -39.36
C ALA A 16 -3.22 3.44 -38.07
N ILE A 17 -4.39 3.92 -37.66
CA ILE A 17 -4.60 4.64 -36.41
C ILE A 17 -4.48 3.62 -35.27
N GLY A 18 -3.40 3.71 -34.50
CA GLY A 18 -3.18 2.89 -33.31
C GLY A 18 -4.08 3.35 -32.17
N THR A 19 -5.00 2.49 -31.74
CA THR A 19 -5.78 2.70 -30.51
C THR A 19 -4.90 2.42 -29.29
N LEU A 20 -4.64 3.45 -28.48
CA LEU A 20 -4.05 3.31 -27.16
C LEU A 20 -5.07 2.61 -26.24
N GLN A 21 -4.89 1.33 -25.97
CA GLN A 21 -5.64 0.65 -24.91
C GLN A 21 -4.96 0.98 -23.57
N ALA A 22 -5.54 1.90 -22.82
CA ALA A 22 -5.20 2.09 -21.41
C ALA A 22 -5.65 0.85 -20.63
N GLY A 23 -4.70 -0.05 -20.31
CA GLY A 23 -4.96 -1.20 -19.46
C GLY A 23 -5.21 -0.73 -18.03
N ALA A 24 -6.47 -0.81 -17.59
CA ALA A 24 -6.82 -0.68 -16.19
C ALA A 24 -6.11 -1.80 -15.41
N VAL A 25 -5.26 -1.43 -14.45
CA VAL A 25 -4.72 -2.38 -13.48
C VAL A 25 -5.90 -2.80 -12.60
N SER A 26 -6.36 -4.03 -12.78
CA SER A 26 -7.48 -4.60 -12.03
C SER A 26 -7.18 -4.59 -10.53
N ALA A 27 -8.03 -3.91 -9.76
CA ALA A 27 -8.08 -3.97 -8.29
C ALA A 27 -8.42 -5.36 -7.72
N SER A 28 -8.67 -6.35 -8.59
CA SER A 28 -9.14 -7.68 -8.23
C SER A 28 -8.08 -8.58 -7.58
N ALA A 29 -6.79 -8.31 -7.80
CA ALA A 29 -5.71 -9.17 -7.28
C ALA A 29 -5.34 -8.90 -5.81
N ALA A 30 -5.96 -7.91 -5.18
CA ALA A 30 -5.73 -7.58 -3.77
C ALA A 30 -6.75 -8.25 -2.82
N VAL A 31 -7.84 -8.79 -3.38
CA VAL A 31 -8.98 -9.31 -2.64
C VAL A 31 -9.31 -10.70 -3.16
N GLU A 32 -8.62 -11.71 -2.64
CA GLU A 32 -8.90 -13.11 -2.96
C GLU A 32 -10.06 -13.58 -2.07
N ASP A 33 -11.19 -13.96 -2.67
CA ASP A 33 -12.39 -14.48 -2.00
C ASP A 33 -12.95 -13.57 -0.87
N GLY A 34 -12.88 -12.24 -1.07
CA GLY A 34 -13.32 -11.26 -0.07
C GLY A 34 -12.33 -11.02 1.08
N SER A 35 -11.24 -11.79 1.14
CA SER A 35 -10.15 -11.58 2.09
C SER A 35 -9.11 -10.60 1.54
N ILE A 36 -8.63 -9.69 2.39
CA ILE A 36 -7.52 -8.80 2.09
C ILE A 36 -6.22 -9.58 2.24
N SER A 37 -5.46 -9.72 1.14
CA SER A 37 -4.15 -10.37 1.20
C SER A 37 -3.11 -9.48 1.87
N PHE A 38 -2.39 -10.01 2.84
CA PHE A 38 -1.25 -9.29 3.42
C PHE A 38 -0.19 -8.98 2.35
N THR A 39 0.17 -9.99 1.54
CA THR A 39 1.22 -9.87 0.54
C THR A 39 0.83 -8.93 -0.61
N GLN A 40 -0.40 -9.02 -1.10
CA GLN A 40 -0.83 -8.29 -2.31
C GLN A 40 -1.46 -6.93 -2.00
N ALA A 41 -2.05 -6.74 -0.81
CA ALA A 41 -2.75 -5.49 -0.45
C ALA A 41 -2.02 -4.69 0.63
N VAL A 42 -1.56 -5.33 1.71
CA VAL A 42 -1.00 -4.62 2.88
C VAL A 42 0.48 -4.27 2.68
N ILE A 43 1.29 -5.20 2.18
CA ILE A 43 2.72 -4.95 1.92
C ILE A 43 2.96 -3.74 1.02
N PRO A 44 2.24 -3.52 -0.11
CA PRO A 44 2.41 -2.31 -0.91
C PRO A 44 2.16 -1.01 -0.12
N VAL A 45 1.17 -1.02 0.77
CA VAL A 45 0.89 0.12 1.68
C VAL A 45 2.06 0.33 2.64
N LEU A 46 2.48 -0.72 3.35
CA LEU A 46 3.59 -0.62 4.31
C LEU A 46 4.88 -0.14 3.64
N ARG A 47 5.20 -0.65 2.45
CA ARG A 47 6.40 -0.27 1.70
C ARG A 47 6.40 1.20 1.29
N THR A 48 5.26 1.72 0.83
CA THR A 48 5.18 3.06 0.23
C THR A 48 4.87 4.16 1.24
N GLN A 49 4.14 3.83 2.31
CA GLN A 49 3.66 4.80 3.30
C GLN A 49 4.40 4.75 4.64
N CYS A 50 5.11 3.65 4.94
CA CYS A 50 5.66 3.42 6.29
C CYS A 50 7.16 3.11 6.26
N ALA A 51 7.60 2.20 5.39
CA ALA A 51 8.98 1.71 5.33
C ALA A 51 9.98 2.78 4.88
N THR A 52 9.53 3.92 4.37
CA THR A 52 10.41 5.08 4.09
C THR A 52 11.05 5.63 5.37
N CYS A 53 10.42 5.43 6.54
CA CYS A 53 10.93 5.85 7.84
C CYS A 53 11.06 4.71 8.85
N HIS A 54 10.41 3.56 8.62
CA HIS A 54 10.40 2.41 9.53
C HIS A 54 10.94 1.16 8.82
N MET A 55 12.21 1.21 8.40
CA MET A 55 12.79 0.18 7.55
C MET A 55 13.57 -0.85 8.37
N THR A 56 14.51 -0.39 9.19
CA THR A 56 15.58 -1.24 9.73
C THR A 56 15.28 -1.75 11.13
N GLY A 57 14.35 -1.10 11.84
CA GLY A 57 14.05 -1.36 13.24
C GLY A 57 14.92 -0.57 14.21
N THR A 58 15.73 0.36 13.72
CA THR A 58 16.48 1.33 14.56
C THR A 58 15.79 2.69 14.65
N GLU A 59 14.80 2.92 13.81
CA GLU A 59 14.01 4.14 13.78
C GLU A 59 12.94 4.12 14.88
N PRO A 60 12.31 5.27 15.20
CA PRO A 60 11.30 5.34 16.25
C PRO A 60 10.23 4.25 16.11
N GLY A 61 9.93 3.56 17.21
CA GLY A 61 9.00 2.43 17.24
C GLY A 61 9.65 1.07 16.95
N ASN A 62 10.94 1.01 16.62
CA ASN A 62 11.71 -0.22 16.41
C ASN A 62 11.09 -1.17 15.36
N LEU A 63 10.45 -0.62 14.32
CA LEU A 63 9.68 -1.39 13.33
C LEU A 63 10.51 -1.72 12.08
N LYS A 64 10.35 -2.96 11.60
CA LYS A 64 10.96 -3.47 10.36
C LYS A 64 9.88 -3.72 9.32
N LEU A 65 9.53 -2.72 8.51
CA LEU A 65 8.38 -2.79 7.61
C LEU A 65 8.73 -3.14 6.16
N TYR A 66 9.90 -3.75 5.92
CA TYR A 66 10.19 -4.38 4.63
C TYR A 66 9.46 -5.72 4.49
N PRO A 67 9.16 -6.19 3.26
CA PRO A 67 8.20 -7.27 3.03
C PRO A 67 8.44 -8.57 3.81
N SER A 68 9.70 -9.01 3.91
CA SER A 68 10.04 -10.27 4.58
C SER A 68 10.11 -10.20 6.10
N ALA A 69 9.92 -9.04 6.72
CA ALA A 69 9.89 -8.90 8.20
C ALA A 69 8.65 -8.16 8.73
N ALA A 70 7.89 -7.48 7.86
CA ALA A 70 6.79 -6.62 8.27
C ALA A 70 5.76 -7.35 9.14
N TYR A 71 5.39 -8.58 8.78
CA TYR A 71 4.37 -9.34 9.49
C TYR A 71 4.78 -9.59 10.95
N ASP A 72 5.92 -10.26 11.15
CA ASP A 72 6.45 -10.59 12.48
C ASP A 72 6.81 -9.34 13.29
N SER A 73 7.06 -8.22 12.62
CA SER A 73 7.36 -6.94 13.29
C SER A 73 6.13 -6.25 13.87
N ILE A 74 4.90 -6.59 13.46
CA ILE A 74 3.70 -5.82 13.85
C ILE A 74 2.55 -6.65 14.39
N VAL A 75 2.35 -7.88 13.89
CA VAL A 75 1.18 -8.70 14.22
C VAL A 75 1.40 -9.39 15.56
N GLY A 76 0.48 -9.20 16.50
CA GLY A 76 0.55 -9.82 17.83
C GLY A 76 1.66 -9.25 18.74
N VAL A 77 2.32 -8.16 18.33
CA VAL A 77 3.41 -7.55 19.12
C VAL A 77 2.82 -6.65 20.20
N GLU A 78 3.00 -7.03 21.46
CA GLU A 78 2.59 -6.21 22.60
C GLU A 78 3.45 -4.95 22.72
N LEU A 79 2.81 -3.83 23.08
CA LEU A 79 3.46 -2.55 23.34
C LEU A 79 3.72 -2.39 24.83
N PRO A 80 5.00 -2.48 25.27
CA PRO A 80 5.33 -2.45 26.69
C PRO A 80 4.77 -1.22 27.40
N GLY A 81 4.12 -1.44 28.54
CA GLY A 81 3.59 -0.36 29.38
C GLY A 81 2.27 0.27 28.92
N THR A 82 1.71 -0.16 27.78
CA THR A 82 0.39 0.32 27.31
C THR A 82 -0.72 -0.72 27.43
N GLY A 83 -0.36 -2.01 27.44
CA GLY A 83 -1.32 -3.11 27.39
C GLY A 83 -2.00 -3.28 26.02
N ALA A 84 -1.64 -2.47 25.03
CA ALA A 84 -2.13 -2.57 23.66
C ALA A 84 -1.23 -3.47 22.81
N THR A 85 -1.81 -4.05 21.76
CA THR A 85 -1.07 -4.77 20.72
C THR A 85 -0.92 -3.87 19.51
N LEU A 86 0.26 -3.90 18.87
CA LEU A 86 0.52 -3.05 17.70
C LEU A 86 -0.48 -3.33 16.57
N VAL A 87 -0.66 -4.61 16.23
CA VAL A 87 -1.78 -5.11 15.43
C VAL A 87 -2.39 -6.29 16.18
N ALA A 88 -3.63 -6.13 16.67
CA ALA A 88 -4.41 -7.17 17.32
C ALA A 88 -5.27 -7.91 16.27
N PRO A 89 -4.96 -9.17 15.92
CA PRO A 89 -5.73 -9.92 14.93
C PRO A 89 -7.21 -10.02 15.31
N GLY A 90 -8.10 -9.60 14.41
CA GLY A 90 -9.54 -9.63 14.60
C GLY A 90 -10.09 -8.51 15.49
N ASP A 91 -9.24 -7.59 15.95
CA ASP A 91 -9.66 -6.47 16.81
C ASP A 91 -9.03 -5.15 16.33
N PRO A 92 -9.68 -4.46 15.38
CA PRO A 92 -9.26 -3.14 14.93
C PRO A 92 -9.22 -2.10 16.06
N ASP A 93 -10.18 -2.14 16.98
CA ASP A 93 -10.30 -1.14 18.05
C ASP A 93 -9.18 -1.26 19.08
N SER A 94 -8.64 -2.46 19.30
CA SER A 94 -7.47 -2.68 20.16
C SER A 94 -6.12 -2.58 19.41
N SER A 95 -6.14 -2.31 18.11
CA SER A 95 -4.92 -2.25 17.27
C SER A 95 -4.29 -0.87 17.28
N TYR A 96 -3.18 -0.72 18.00
CA TYR A 96 -2.51 0.57 18.16
C TYR A 96 -2.02 1.20 16.85
N LEU A 97 -1.69 0.38 15.84
CA LEU A 97 -1.37 0.86 14.49
C LEU A 97 -2.49 1.76 13.94
N LEU A 98 -3.76 1.37 14.10
CA LEU A 98 -4.90 2.16 13.64
C LEU A 98 -4.99 3.49 14.39
N HIS A 99 -4.80 3.50 15.71
CA HIS A 99 -4.78 4.75 16.46
C HIS A 99 -3.64 5.68 16.01
N LYS A 100 -2.47 5.11 15.69
CA LYS A 100 -1.33 5.91 15.20
C LYS A 100 -1.57 6.53 13.85
N ILE A 101 -2.23 5.85 12.92
CA ILE A 101 -2.51 6.40 11.58
C ILE A 101 -3.75 7.31 11.55
N LYS A 102 -4.78 7.01 12.38
CA LYS A 102 -5.98 7.84 12.55
C LYS A 102 -5.71 9.10 13.41
N GLY A 103 -4.64 9.07 14.23
CA GLY A 103 -4.23 10.20 15.06
C GLY A 103 -4.93 10.28 16.42
N THR A 104 -5.56 9.18 16.85
CA THR A 104 -6.23 9.06 18.15
C THR A 104 -5.32 8.45 19.22
N HIS A 105 -4.08 8.09 18.90
CA HIS A 105 -3.18 7.34 19.80
C HIS A 105 -2.99 7.96 21.19
N LEU A 106 -3.09 9.28 21.34
CA LEU A 106 -3.00 9.94 22.66
C LEU A 106 -4.19 9.62 23.58
N GLU A 107 -5.38 9.35 23.01
CA GLU A 107 -6.58 8.93 23.75
C GLU A 107 -6.43 7.48 24.25
N HIS A 108 -5.54 6.71 23.62
CA HIS A 108 -5.24 5.32 23.94
C HIS A 108 -3.89 5.16 24.66
N GLY A 109 -3.47 6.17 25.43
CA GLY A 109 -2.25 6.10 26.25
C GLY A 109 -0.93 6.11 25.46
N GLY A 110 -1.00 6.40 24.17
CA GLY A 110 0.15 6.48 23.27
C GLY A 110 0.94 7.77 23.40
N THR A 111 2.01 7.87 22.61
CA THR A 111 2.92 9.04 22.61
C THR A 111 3.37 9.42 21.19
N GLY A 112 4.02 10.59 21.08
CA GLY A 112 4.54 11.13 19.83
C GLY A 112 3.44 11.69 18.92
N GLY A 113 3.74 11.81 17.62
CA GLY A 113 2.79 12.30 16.61
C GLY A 113 2.03 11.18 15.88
N ARG A 114 0.98 11.58 15.15
CA ARG A 114 0.25 10.75 14.17
C ARG A 114 1.18 10.33 13.04
N MET A 115 1.01 9.11 12.53
CA MET A 115 1.74 8.59 11.37
C MET A 115 0.93 8.74 10.08
N PRO A 116 1.58 9.00 8.94
CA PRO A 116 3.02 9.26 8.79
C PRO A 116 3.41 10.63 9.38
N PHE A 117 4.55 10.68 10.08
CA PHE A 117 4.95 11.86 10.85
C PHE A 117 5.30 13.06 9.97
N GLY A 118 4.73 14.22 10.28
CA GLY A 118 5.01 15.46 9.52
C GLY A 118 4.53 15.42 8.06
N GLN A 119 3.74 14.41 7.69
CA GLN A 119 3.16 14.26 6.36
C GLN A 119 1.64 14.46 6.41
N ARG A 120 1.03 14.50 5.22
CA ARG A 120 -0.43 14.45 5.09
C ARG A 120 -0.96 13.14 5.72
N PRO A 121 -2.18 13.16 6.29
CA PRO A 121 -2.85 11.93 6.69
C PRO A 121 -2.93 10.94 5.52
N LEU A 122 -2.93 9.64 5.83
CA LEU A 122 -3.28 8.62 4.84
C LEU A 122 -4.71 8.85 4.35
N ALA A 123 -4.97 8.47 3.11
CA ALA A 123 -6.31 8.47 2.57
C ALA A 123 -7.16 7.37 3.24
N ASP A 124 -8.46 7.61 3.35
CA ASP A 124 -9.38 6.73 4.08
C ASP A 124 -9.47 5.32 3.48
N ASP A 125 -9.28 5.20 2.16
CA ASP A 125 -9.23 3.92 1.45
C ASP A 125 -8.00 3.09 1.85
N VAL A 126 -6.84 3.73 2.01
CA VAL A 126 -5.60 3.09 2.49
C VAL A 126 -5.78 2.62 3.94
N ILE A 127 -6.36 3.45 4.81
CA ILE A 127 -6.67 3.07 6.19
C ILE A 127 -7.64 1.88 6.21
N SER A 128 -8.67 1.92 5.36
CA SER A 128 -9.68 0.87 5.24
C SER A 128 -9.09 -0.49 4.82
N VAL A 129 -8.04 -0.52 3.99
CA VAL A 129 -7.34 -1.77 3.64
C VAL A 129 -6.71 -2.40 4.89
N ILE A 130 -6.01 -1.60 5.70
CA ILE A 130 -5.36 -2.08 6.93
C ILE A 130 -6.43 -2.51 7.93
N GLU A 131 -7.46 -1.69 8.14
CA GLU A 131 -8.55 -1.98 9.08
C GLU A 131 -9.29 -3.27 8.75
N LYS A 132 -9.66 -3.47 7.48
CA LYS A 132 -10.29 -4.72 7.03
C LYS A 132 -9.38 -5.93 7.15
N TRP A 133 -8.10 -5.78 6.82
CA TRP A 133 -7.15 -6.88 7.00
C TRP A 133 -7.04 -7.29 8.49
N ILE A 134 -6.99 -6.31 9.40
CA ILE A 134 -6.98 -6.57 10.84
C ILE A 134 -8.27 -7.26 11.27
N ASP A 135 -9.43 -6.73 10.88
CA ASP A 135 -10.76 -7.29 11.17
C ASP A 135 -10.89 -8.76 10.72
N GLN A 136 -10.28 -9.10 9.58
CA GLN A 136 -10.23 -10.45 9.04
C GLN A 136 -9.21 -11.38 9.72
N GLY A 137 -8.65 -10.98 10.86
CA GLY A 137 -7.70 -11.78 11.63
C GLY A 137 -6.24 -11.56 11.25
N ALA A 138 -5.92 -10.45 10.58
CA ALA A 138 -4.56 -10.06 10.19
C ALA A 138 -3.77 -11.22 9.52
N LEU A 139 -4.40 -11.93 8.58
CA LEU A 139 -3.84 -13.15 7.97
C LEU A 139 -2.51 -12.88 7.25
N ASN A 140 -1.59 -13.86 7.25
CA ASN A 140 -0.36 -13.83 6.45
C ASN A 140 -0.53 -14.61 5.14
N ASN A 141 -1.23 -14.02 4.17
CA ASN A 141 -1.65 -14.64 2.92
C ASN A 141 -1.20 -13.89 1.66
#